data_AF-A0A3M4AZ01-F1
#
_entry.id   AF-A0A3M4AZ01-F1
#
_cell.length_a   1.000
_cell.length_b   1.000
_cell.length_c   1.000
_cell.angle_alpha   90.00
_cell.angle_beta   90.00
_cell.angle_gamma   90.00
#
_symmetry.space_group_name_H-M   'P 1'
#
loop_
_entity.id
_entity.type
_entity.pdbx_description
1 polymer ?
#
loop_
_entity_poly.entity_id
_entity_poly.type
_entity_poly.pdbx_seq_one_letter_code
_entity_poly.pdbx_strand_id
1 'polypeptide(L)'
;MTPIIRWIRLFAGVLMLLRGLTWLVLFQLLGTALNHLFLSILPGPIIGLVLLMAYLVLRGEVSEPISMAASSLLRYLPLLLVPPAVGVMVYASAIAKDFWAIFGTLTLSLMISVTFVGWLMQALIRRQARRQEGP
;
A
#
# COMPACT_ATOMS: atom_id res chain seq x y z
N MET A 1 12.22 34.85 15.54
CA MET A 1 11.67 34.05 14.41
C MET A 1 10.17 34.38 14.30
N THR A 2 9.74 35.03 13.22
CA THR A 2 8.45 35.73 13.17
C THR A 2 7.25 34.78 12.97
N PRO A 3 6.12 35.01 13.65
CA PRO A 3 4.93 34.13 13.62
C PRO A 3 4.35 33.93 12.21
N ILE A 4 4.56 34.89 11.31
CA ILE A 4 4.11 34.87 9.91
C ILE A 4 4.74 33.71 9.12
N ILE A 5 6.04 33.46 9.30
CA ILE A 5 6.76 32.38 8.61
C ILE A 5 6.22 31.01 9.05
N ARG A 6 5.80 30.87 10.31
CA ARG A 6 5.20 29.64 10.84
C ARG A 6 3.86 29.34 10.16
N TRP A 7 3.01 30.35 9.97
CA TRP A 7 1.72 30.20 9.26
C TRP A 7 1.90 29.82 7.80
N ILE A 8 2.86 30.43 7.10
CA ILE A 8 3.15 30.10 5.69
C ILE A 8 3.65 28.65 5.57
N ARG A 9 4.55 28.19 6.45
CA ARG A 9 5.02 26.80 6.47
C ARG A 9 3.90 25.80 6.77
N LEU A 10 3.01 26.12 7.70
CA LEU A 10 1.84 25.27 8.00
C LEU A 10 0.93 25.15 6.78
N PHE A 11 0.62 26.27 6.13
CA PHE A 11 -0.24 26.29 4.95
C PHE A 11 0.38 25.50 3.79
N ALA A 12 1.68 25.68 3.53
CA ALA A 12 2.40 24.91 2.51
C ALA A 12 2.37 23.40 2.80
N GLY A 13 2.56 23.00 4.06
CA GLY A 13 2.47 21.59 4.47
C GLY A 13 1.06 21.00 4.25
N VAL A 14 0.01 21.74 4.56
CA VAL A 14 -1.38 21.32 4.30
C VAL A 14 -1.63 21.13 2.80
N LEU A 15 -1.17 22.06 1.96
CA LEU A 15 -1.28 21.93 0.50
C LEU A 15 -0.54 20.70 -0.03
N MET A 16 0.64 20.40 0.49
CA MET A 16 1.39 19.18 0.11
C MET A 16 0.61 17.92 0.51
N LEU A 17 0.05 17.86 1.72
CA LEU A 17 -0.78 16.75 2.17
C LEU A 17 -2.01 16.54 1.28
N LEU A 18 -2.75 17.61 0.99
CA LEU A 18 -3.95 17.55 0.15
C LEU A 18 -3.61 17.09 -1.27
N ARG A 19 -2.51 17.57 -1.85
CA ARG A 19 -2.05 17.12 -3.18
C ARG A 19 -1.70 15.63 -3.17
N GLY A 20 -0.99 15.16 -2.14
CA GLY A 20 -0.66 13.74 -1.99
C GLY A 20 -1.90 12.87 -1.83
N LEU A 21 -2.81 13.27 -0.94
CA LEU A 21 -4.06 12.56 -0.70
C LEU A 21 -4.95 12.52 -1.95
N THR A 22 -5.00 13.62 -2.71
CA THR A 22 -5.73 13.68 -3.99
C THR A 22 -5.18 12.65 -4.97
N TRP A 23 -3.85 12.51 -5.07
CA TRP A 23 -3.25 11.46 -5.92
C TRP A 23 -3.59 10.06 -5.43
N LEU A 24 -3.46 9.79 -4.12
CA LEU A 24 -3.82 8.49 -3.55
C LEU A 24 -5.30 8.14 -3.82
N VAL A 25 -6.21 9.09 -3.59
CA VAL A 25 -7.65 8.91 -3.83
C VAL A 25 -7.97 8.80 -5.32
N LEU A 26 -7.27 9.55 -6.19
CA LEU A 26 -7.47 9.47 -7.64
C LEU A 26 -7.15 8.07 -8.16
N PHE A 27 -5.98 7.52 -7.80
CA PHE A 27 -5.61 6.16 -8.19
C PHE A 27 -6.52 5.10 -7.55
N GLN A 28 -6.95 5.32 -6.31
CA GLN A 28 -7.96 4.49 -5.65
C GLN A 28 -9.28 4.45 -6.44
N LEU A 29 -9.79 5.61 -6.89
CA LEU A 29 -11.01 5.71 -7.68
C LEU A 29 -10.86 5.06 -9.06
N LEU A 30 -9.71 5.27 -9.72
CA LEU A 30 -9.39 4.57 -10.98
C LEU A 30 -9.37 3.05 -10.80
N GLY A 31 -8.76 2.58 -9.72
CA GLY A 31 -8.76 1.15 -9.36
C GLY A 31 -10.16 0.61 -9.11
N THR A 32 -11.01 1.36 -8.41
CA THR A 32 -12.42 1.00 -8.19
C THR A 32 -13.21 0.98 -9.49
N ALA A 33 -13.02 1.95 -10.38
CA ALA A 33 -13.66 1.97 -11.69
C ALA A 33 -13.26 0.74 -12.53
N LEU A 34 -11.98 0.38 -12.54
CA LEU A 34 -11.47 -0.80 -13.24
C LEU A 34 -11.92 -2.12 -12.61
N ASN A 35 -12.03 -2.19 -11.27
CA ASN A 35 -12.62 -3.33 -10.58
C ASN A 35 -14.05 -3.58 -11.08
N HIS A 36 -14.85 -2.52 -11.21
CA HIS A 36 -16.24 -2.65 -11.63
C HIS A 36 -16.41 -3.00 -13.11
N LEU A 37 -15.47 -2.57 -13.97
CA LEU A 37 -15.54 -2.79 -15.42
C LEU A 37 -14.89 -4.11 -15.88
N PHE A 38 -13.73 -4.48 -15.32
CA PHE A 38 -12.88 -5.54 -15.88
C PHE A 38 -12.38 -6.56 -14.85
N LEU A 39 -12.19 -6.17 -13.57
CA LEU A 39 -11.43 -6.95 -12.59
C LEU A 39 -12.17 -7.13 -11.26
N SER A 40 -13.39 -7.67 -11.31
CA SER A 40 -14.29 -7.77 -10.15
C SER A 40 -13.74 -8.62 -9.00
N ILE A 41 -12.80 -9.53 -9.28
CA ILE A 41 -12.17 -10.41 -8.29
C ILE A 41 -11.21 -9.66 -7.35
N LEU A 42 -10.62 -8.54 -7.80
CA LEU A 42 -9.61 -7.79 -7.05
C LEU A 42 -10.21 -6.52 -6.44
N PRO A 43 -10.10 -6.28 -5.13
CA PRO A 43 -10.53 -5.02 -4.52
C PRO A 43 -9.96 -3.79 -5.24
N GLY A 44 -10.80 -2.80 -5.50
CA GLY A 44 -10.41 -1.52 -6.11
C GLY A 44 -9.14 -0.88 -5.52
N PRO A 45 -8.93 -0.87 -4.18
CA PRO A 45 -7.70 -0.36 -3.58
C PRO A 45 -6.41 -1.03 -4.04
N ILE A 46 -6.45 -2.35 -4.25
CA ILE A 46 -5.27 -3.11 -4.68
C ILE A 46 -4.92 -2.73 -6.12
N ILE A 47 -5.92 -2.60 -6.98
CA ILE A 47 -5.73 -2.16 -8.37
C ILE A 47 -5.17 -0.73 -8.39
N GLY A 48 -5.74 0.18 -7.59
CA GLY A 48 -5.25 1.56 -7.48
C GLY A 48 -3.79 1.64 -7.04
N LEU A 49 -3.38 0.79 -6.09
CA LEU A 49 -1.99 0.69 -5.64
C LEU A 49 -1.06 0.22 -6.76
N VAL A 50 -1.47 -0.77 -7.55
CA VAL A 50 -0.67 -1.27 -8.70
C VAL A 50 -0.53 -0.20 -9.77
N LEU A 51 -1.60 0.55 -10.07
CA LEU A 51 -1.56 1.66 -11.02
C LEU A 51 -0.65 2.79 -10.54
N LEU A 52 -0.76 3.17 -9.28
CA LEU A 52 0.11 4.17 -8.67
C LEU A 52 1.57 3.70 -8.72
N MET A 53 1.84 2.43 -8.39
CA MET A 53 3.18 1.86 -8.47
C MET A 53 3.73 1.91 -9.90
N ALA A 54 2.94 1.51 -10.89
CA ALA A 54 3.34 1.58 -12.30
C ALA A 54 3.65 3.04 -12.72
N TYR A 55 2.79 3.98 -12.32
CA TYR A 55 3.03 5.41 -12.56
C TYR A 55 4.31 5.91 -11.90
N LEU A 56 4.59 5.54 -10.66
CA LEU A 56 5.81 5.94 -9.94
C LEU A 56 7.07 5.31 -10.54
N VAL A 57 6.99 4.06 -10.99
CA VAL A 57 8.10 3.39 -11.70
C VAL A 57 8.40 4.11 -13.02
N LEU A 58 7.37 4.49 -13.80
CA LEU A 58 7.53 5.26 -15.03
C LEU A 58 8.10 6.67 -14.77
N ARG A 59 7.72 7.28 -13.65
CA ARG A 59 8.21 8.60 -13.23
C ARG A 59 9.64 8.56 -12.67
N GLY A 60 10.08 7.42 -12.14
CA GLY A 60 11.42 7.21 -11.57
C GLY A 60 11.64 7.80 -10.16
N GLU A 61 10.67 8.52 -9.61
CA GLU A 61 10.76 9.13 -8.28
C GLU A 61 9.40 9.24 -7.57
N VAL A 62 9.42 9.06 -6.24
CA VAL A 62 8.25 9.26 -5.38
C VAL A 62 8.16 10.74 -5.02
N SER A 63 7.05 11.38 -5.38
CA SER A 63 6.86 12.80 -5.08
C SER A 63 6.67 13.02 -3.57
N GLU A 64 7.26 14.09 -3.05
CA GLU A 64 7.17 14.48 -1.65
C GLU A 64 5.71 14.58 -1.12
N PRO A 65 4.74 15.14 -1.88
CA PRO A 65 3.33 15.13 -1.48
C PRO A 65 2.77 13.73 -1.21
N ILE A 66 3.04 12.76 -2.09
CA ILE A 66 2.54 11.38 -1.96
C ILE A 66 3.17 10.71 -0.74
N SER A 67 4.49 10.87 -0.56
CA SER A 67 5.21 10.33 0.60
C SER A 67 4.66 10.88 1.92
N MET A 68 4.42 12.20 1.98
CA MET A 68 3.88 12.87 3.16
C MET A 68 2.45 12.42 3.49
N ALA A 69 1.58 12.30 2.48
CA ALA A 69 0.22 11.82 2.65
C ALA A 69 0.17 10.34 3.08
N ALA A 70 0.94 9.47 2.42
CA ALA A 70 1.01 8.05 2.76
C ALA A 70 1.54 7.82 4.18
N SER A 71 2.61 8.52 4.56
CA SER A 71 3.18 8.47 5.91
C SER A 71 2.20 8.95 6.98
N SER A 72 1.37 9.95 6.66
CA SER A 72 0.35 10.45 7.57
C SER A 72 -0.78 9.42 7.74
N LEU A 73 -1.21 8.77 6.66
CA LEU A 73 -2.24 7.73 6.70
C LEU A 73 -1.77 6.48 7.46
N LEU A 74 -0.50 6.10 7.32
CA LEU A 74 0.11 4.99 8.05
C LEU A 74 0.05 5.16 9.58
N ARG A 75 0.05 6.40 10.09
CA ARG A 75 -0.15 6.65 11.53
C ARG A 75 -1.52 6.23 12.02
N TYR A 76 -2.50 6.20 11.13
CA TYR A 76 -3.87 5.75 11.39
C TYR A 76 -4.12 4.30 10.95
N LEU A 77 -3.08 3.55 10.56
CA LEU A 77 -3.19 2.14 10.20
C LEU A 77 -3.93 1.31 11.26
N PRO A 78 -3.72 1.51 12.59
CA PRO A 78 -4.51 0.79 13.59
C PRO A 78 -6.03 0.97 13.43
N LEU A 79 -6.49 2.17 13.06
CA LEU A 79 -7.91 2.44 12.78
C LEU A 79 -8.37 1.73 11.51
N LEU A 80 -7.53 1.69 10.47
CA LEU A 80 -7.82 0.99 9.22
C LEU A 80 -7.89 -0.53 9.37
N LEU A 81 -7.25 -1.09 10.41
CA LEU A 81 -7.27 -2.52 10.74
C LEU A 81 -8.45 -2.91 11.64
N VAL A 82 -9.20 -1.95 12.17
CA VAL A 82 -10.38 -2.24 12.99
C VAL A 82 -11.43 -3.05 12.23
N PRO A 83 -11.86 -2.70 10.99
CA PRO A 83 -12.88 -3.48 10.29
C PRO A 83 -12.47 -4.94 10.02
N PRO A 84 -11.23 -5.23 9.56
CA PRO A 84 -10.73 -6.61 9.49
C PRO A 84 -10.73 -7.33 10.85
N ALA A 85 -10.26 -6.66 11.91
CA ALA A 85 -10.18 -7.24 13.24
C ALA A 85 -11.57 -7.60 13.80
N VAL A 86 -12.55 -6.70 13.64
CA VAL A 86 -13.94 -6.95 14.03
C VAL A 86 -14.52 -8.12 13.24
N GLY A 87 -14.19 -8.24 11.94
CA GLY A 87 -14.56 -9.40 11.13
C GLY A 87 -14.10 -10.73 11.75
N VAL A 88 -12.84 -10.79 12.20
CA VAL A 88 -12.29 -11.99 12.88
C VAL A 88 -13.04 -12.29 14.18
N MET A 89 -13.37 -11.26 14.98
CA MET A 89 -14.11 -11.43 16.23
C MET A 89 -15.52 -12.01 16.02
N VAL A 90 -16.21 -11.58 14.95
CA VAL A 90 -17.55 -12.08 14.60
C VAL A 90 -17.52 -13.58 14.27
N TYR A 91 -16.47 -14.05 13.59
CA TYR A 91 -16.33 -15.46 13.19
C TYR A 91 -15.46 -16.30 14.16
N ALA A 92 -15.20 -15.81 15.37
CA ALA A 92 -14.28 -16.46 16.31
C ALA A 92 -14.65 -17.91 16.64
N SER A 93 -15.94 -18.23 16.77
CA SER A 93 -16.41 -19.60 17.03
C SER A 93 -16.16 -20.56 15.86
N ALA A 94 -16.38 -20.09 14.63
CA ALA A 94 -16.09 -20.86 13.43
C ALA A 94 -14.58 -21.07 13.27
N ILE A 95 -13.78 -20.03 13.53
CA ILE A 95 -12.32 -20.11 13.51
C ILE A 95 -11.80 -21.11 14.54
N ALA A 96 -12.37 -21.13 15.76
CA ALA A 96 -11.98 -22.08 16.79
C ALA A 96 -12.27 -23.54 16.39
N LYS A 97 -13.38 -23.79 15.71
CA LYS A 97 -13.75 -25.12 15.22
C LYS A 97 -12.78 -25.62 14.14
N ASP A 98 -12.42 -24.77 13.19
CA ASP A 98 -11.55 -25.11 12.05
C ASP A 98 -10.10 -24.65 12.26
N PHE A 99 -9.68 -24.46 13.51
CA PHE A 99 -8.42 -23.82 13.88
C PHE A 99 -7.21 -24.43 13.18
N TRP A 100 -7.10 -25.76 13.18
CA TRP A 100 -5.94 -26.45 12.58
C TRP A 100 -5.88 -26.27 11.06
N ALA A 101 -7.04 -26.26 10.38
CA ALA A 101 -7.10 -26.03 8.95
C ALA A 101 -6.72 -24.58 8.61
N ILE A 102 -7.24 -23.61 9.36
CA ILE A 102 -6.94 -22.18 9.18
C ILE A 102 -5.47 -21.92 9.48
N PHE A 103 -4.95 -22.41 10.61
CA PHE A 103 -3.55 -22.23 10.98
C PHE A 103 -2.61 -22.84 9.93
N GLY A 104 -2.87 -24.08 9.49
CA GLY A 104 -2.07 -24.76 8.47
C GLY A 104 -2.05 -24.00 7.14
N THR A 105 -3.22 -23.60 6.64
CA THR A 105 -3.34 -22.84 5.38
C THR A 105 -2.71 -21.46 5.48
N LEU A 106 -2.90 -20.73 6.60
CA LEU A 106 -2.32 -19.41 6.81
C LEU A 106 -0.79 -19.47 6.92
N THR A 107 -0.25 -20.38 7.73
CA THR A 107 1.20 -20.55 7.87
C THR A 107 1.83 -20.96 6.54
N LEU A 108 1.23 -21.92 5.82
CA LEU A 108 1.76 -22.36 4.52
C LEU A 108 1.71 -21.22 3.49
N SER A 109 0.59 -20.51 3.38
CA SER A 109 0.44 -19.39 2.44
C SER A 109 1.39 -18.24 2.76
N LEU A 110 1.62 -17.95 4.05
CA LEU A 110 2.57 -16.96 4.51
C LEU A 110 4.01 -17.35 4.15
N MET A 111 4.42 -18.58 4.44
CA MET A 111 5.76 -19.08 4.10
C MET A 111 6.01 -19.00 2.60
N ILE A 112 5.08 -19.49 1.78
CA ILE A 112 5.17 -19.40 0.32
C ILE A 112 5.31 -17.95 -0.13
N SER A 113 4.45 -17.05 0.38
CA SER A 113 4.45 -15.65 0.00
C SER A 113 5.74 -14.93 0.39
N VAL A 114 6.22 -15.11 1.62
CA VAL A 114 7.45 -14.48 2.11
C VAL A 114 8.67 -14.99 1.38
N THR A 115 8.78 -16.31 1.15
CA THR A 115 9.87 -16.89 0.37
C THR A 115 9.84 -16.39 -1.07
N PHE A 116 8.67 -16.34 -1.71
CA PHE A 116 8.53 -15.83 -3.07
C PHE A 116 8.90 -14.36 -3.19
N VAL A 117 8.39 -13.50 -2.30
CA VAL A 117 8.73 -12.07 -2.29
C VAL A 117 10.22 -11.86 -2.03
N GLY A 118 10.80 -12.59 -1.08
CA GLY A 118 12.23 -12.53 -0.78
C GLY A 118 13.09 -12.96 -1.98
N TRP A 119 12.72 -14.06 -2.63
CA TRP A 119 13.38 -14.53 -3.85
C TRP A 119 13.24 -13.53 -5.00
N LEU A 120 12.06 -12.97 -5.20
CA LEU A 120 11.80 -11.96 -6.24
C LEU A 120 12.63 -10.70 -6.01
N MET A 121 12.70 -10.19 -4.77
CA MET A 121 13.54 -9.05 -4.41
C MET A 121 15.02 -9.35 -4.69
N GLN A 122 15.53 -10.51 -4.27
CA GLN A 122 16.91 -10.91 -4.57
C GLN A 122 17.17 -11.02 -6.08
N ALA A 123 16.23 -11.56 -6.85
CA ALA A 123 16.34 -11.65 -8.30
C ALA A 123 16.41 -10.26 -8.96
N LEU A 124 15.57 -9.31 -8.50
CA LEU A 124 15.59 -7.93 -9.00
C LEU A 124 16.89 -7.19 -8.65
N ILE A 125 17.39 -7.34 -7.41
CA ILE A 125 18.67 -6.75 -6.98
C ILE A 125 19.83 -7.31 -7.81
N ARG A 126 19.89 -8.65 -8.01
CA ARG A 126 20.94 -9.28 -8.83
C ARG A 126 20.88 -8.81 -10.29
N ARG A 127 19.69 -8.58 -10.84
CA ARG A 127 19.51 -8.02 -12.19
C ARG A 127 20.00 -6.58 -12.29
N GLN A 128 19.79 -5.76 -11.25
CA GLN A 128 20.30 -4.39 -11.20
C GLN A 128 21.82 -4.34 -11.09
N ALA A 129 22.43 -5.17 -10.22
CA ALA A 129 23.88 -5.27 -10.09
C ALA A 129 24.55 -5.63 -11.43
N ARG A 130 24.03 -6.66 -12.13
CA ARG A 130 24.54 -7.04 -13.46
C ARG A 130 24.37 -5.95 -14.53
N ARG A 131 23.40 -5.05 -14.39
CA ARG A 131 23.24 -3.89 -15.30
C ARG A 131 24.22 -2.76 -14.99
N GLN A 132 24.73 -2.66 -13.77
CA GLN A 132 25.75 -1.68 -13.37
C GLN A 132 27.17 -2.17 -13.69
N GLU A 133 27.37 -3.48 -13.81
CA GLU A 133 28.64 -4.14 -14.16
C GLU A 133 28.78 -4.47 -15.68
N GLY A 134 27.85 -4.01 -16.52
CA GLY A 134 27.94 -4.11 -18.00
C GLY A 134 28.62 -2.86 -18.61
N PRO A 135 29.38 -3.04 -19.70
CA PRO A 135 30.68 -2.42 -20.02
C PRO A 135 30.76 -0.89 -20.01
#